data_AF-A0A3B9PYU8-F1
#
_entry.id   AF-A0A3B9PYU8-F1
#
_cell.length_a   1.000
_cell.length_b   1.000
_cell.length_c   1.000
_cell.angle_alpha   90.00
_cell.angle_beta   90.00
_cell.angle_gamma   90.00
#
_symmetry.space_group_name_H-M   'P 1'
#
loop_
_entity.id
_entity.type
_entity.pdbx_description
1 polymer ?
#
loop_
_entity_poly.entity_id
_entity_poly.type
_entity_poly.pdbx_seq_one_letter_code
_entity_poly.pdbx_strand_id
1 'polypeptide(L)'
;MKIKYIFIALALTLFTLSGCADFLEREPDTILSDDQVFGDAVMIKSVLANFYGRITWGQHIDDSYSYTILDEAAKCDSGPDTRQGFEDNRWRVYDYTLLRNLNQFLKGVRETTVLDSKTQKQIEGEARFIRAWVYFNMARGMGGMPIVKDEIFEYKPGMDITALQYPRSTEAEIYDYIISECEAIKDFLPVDPSINAARATKW
;
A
#
# COMPACT_ATOMS: atom_id res chain seq x y z
N MET A 1 -25.60 67.16 -5.82
CA MET A 1 -26.05 65.90 -6.47
C MET A 1 -24.92 64.93 -6.83
N LYS A 2 -23.71 65.38 -7.23
CA LYS A 2 -22.61 64.50 -7.68
C LYS A 2 -22.01 63.56 -6.60
N ILE A 3 -21.96 63.97 -5.33
CA ILE A 3 -21.39 63.15 -4.23
C ILE A 3 -22.26 61.92 -3.88
N LYS A 4 -23.59 62.00 -3.99
CA LYS A 4 -24.48 60.85 -3.75
C LYS A 4 -24.25 59.72 -4.76
N TYR A 5 -23.96 60.06 -6.03
CA TYR A 5 -23.67 59.06 -7.06
C TYR A 5 -22.31 58.39 -6.88
N ILE A 6 -21.34 59.08 -6.26
CA ILE A 6 -20.03 58.50 -5.92
C ILE A 6 -20.17 57.45 -4.81
N PHE A 7 -20.96 57.73 -3.76
CA PHE A 7 -21.22 56.76 -2.69
C PHE A 7 -22.02 55.55 -3.18
N ILE A 8 -22.96 55.73 -4.11
CA ILE A 8 -23.72 54.62 -4.72
C ILE A 8 -22.81 53.79 -5.62
N ALA A 9 -21.93 54.42 -6.41
CA ALA A 9 -20.96 53.71 -7.23
C ALA A 9 -19.99 52.90 -6.37
N LEU A 10 -19.44 53.47 -5.29
CA LEU A 10 -18.52 52.80 -4.38
C LEU A 10 -19.17 51.61 -3.66
N ALA A 11 -20.46 51.72 -3.29
CA ALA A 11 -21.23 50.63 -2.69
C ALA A 11 -21.50 49.49 -3.71
N LEU A 12 -21.72 49.83 -4.98
CA LEU A 12 -21.88 48.85 -6.06
C LEU A 12 -20.57 48.09 -6.33
N THR A 13 -19.41 48.77 -6.29
CA THR A 13 -18.09 48.13 -6.48
C THR A 13 -17.68 47.26 -5.28
N LEU A 14 -18.15 47.58 -4.06
CA LEU A 14 -17.93 46.72 -2.90
C LEU A 14 -18.73 45.40 -2.99
N PHE A 15 -19.91 45.42 -3.60
CA PHE A 15 -20.72 44.21 -3.79
C PHE A 15 -20.11 43.24 -4.81
N THR A 16 -19.32 43.73 -5.78
CA THR A 16 -18.65 42.88 -6.78
C THR A 16 -17.44 42.12 -6.26
N LEU A 17 -16.97 42.39 -5.04
CA LEU A 17 -15.84 41.70 -4.41
C LEU A 17 -16.26 40.52 -3.51
N SER A 18 -17.56 40.31 -3.32
CA SER A 18 -18.09 39.10 -2.66
C SER A 18 -18.17 37.92 -3.64
N GLY A 19 -17.03 37.47 -4.13
CA GLY A 19 -16.93 36.25 -4.94
C GLY A 19 -17.08 35.00 -4.07
N CYS A 20 -17.88 34.03 -4.50
CA CYS A 20 -17.95 32.70 -3.90
C CYS A 20 -16.62 31.96 -4.09
N ALA A 21 -15.73 32.01 -3.10
CA ALA A 21 -14.51 31.21 -3.08
C ALA A 21 -14.81 29.69 -2.98
N ASP A 22 -15.83 29.33 -2.18
CA ASP A 22 -16.21 27.94 -1.88
C ASP A 22 -16.62 27.10 -3.12
N PHE A 23 -17.00 27.72 -4.23
CA PHE A 23 -17.36 26.95 -5.45
C PHE A 23 -16.13 26.32 -6.12
N LEU A 24 -14.94 26.92 -5.95
CA LEU A 24 -13.70 26.43 -6.54
C LEU A 24 -12.98 25.43 -5.62
N GLU A 25 -13.30 25.43 -4.33
CA GLU A 25 -12.79 24.49 -3.33
C GLU A 25 -13.73 23.29 -3.22
N ARG A 26 -13.66 22.42 -4.21
CA ARG A 26 -14.41 21.16 -4.20
C ARG A 26 -13.50 20.02 -3.76
N GLU A 27 -13.84 19.36 -2.66
CA GLU A 27 -13.16 18.13 -2.26
C GLU A 27 -13.37 17.05 -3.34
N PRO A 28 -12.34 16.27 -3.67
CA PRO A 28 -12.48 15.19 -4.65
C PRO A 28 -13.37 14.08 -4.09
N ASP A 29 -14.53 13.86 -4.71
CA ASP A 29 -15.52 12.86 -4.24
C ASP A 29 -15.02 11.40 -4.33
N THR A 30 -13.95 11.14 -5.09
CA THR A 30 -13.45 9.80 -5.41
C THR A 30 -12.14 9.44 -4.72
N ILE A 31 -11.50 10.39 -4.04
CA ILE A 31 -10.20 10.21 -3.40
C ILE A 31 -10.36 10.50 -1.93
N LEU A 32 -10.10 9.51 -1.08
CA LEU A 32 -10.05 9.70 0.36
C LEU A 32 -8.74 10.42 0.72
N SER A 33 -8.84 11.46 1.53
CA SER A 33 -7.67 12.13 2.09
C SER A 33 -7.04 11.32 3.22
N ASP A 34 -5.77 11.58 3.52
CA ASP A 34 -5.07 10.93 4.64
C ASP A 34 -5.81 11.19 5.97
N ASP A 35 -6.31 12.40 6.19
CA ASP A 35 -7.08 12.75 7.40
C ASP A 35 -8.38 11.95 7.51
N GLN A 36 -9.08 11.71 6.40
CA GLN A 36 -10.28 10.88 6.38
C GLN A 36 -9.98 9.42 6.68
N VAL A 37 -8.86 8.89 6.17
CA VAL A 37 -8.45 7.50 6.39
C VAL A 37 -7.95 7.29 7.81
N PHE A 38 -7.00 8.11 8.28
CA PHE A 38 -6.36 7.94 9.58
C PHE A 38 -7.16 8.54 10.74
N GLY A 39 -8.22 9.31 10.45
CA GLY A 39 -9.21 9.78 11.41
C GLY A 39 -10.30 8.76 11.77
N ASP A 40 -10.37 7.61 11.09
CA ASP A 40 -11.36 6.56 11.37
C ASP A 40 -10.70 5.17 11.46
N ALA A 41 -10.82 4.53 12.62
CA ALA A 41 -10.32 3.17 12.85
C ALA A 41 -10.89 2.12 11.88
N VAL A 42 -12.11 2.31 11.37
CA VAL A 42 -12.73 1.43 10.36
C VAL A 42 -12.07 1.61 9.01
N MET A 43 -11.74 2.84 8.63
CA MET A 43 -11.03 3.13 7.37
C MET A 43 -9.61 2.58 7.40
N ILE A 44 -8.88 2.75 8.51
CA ILE A 44 -7.54 2.15 8.69
C ILE A 44 -7.60 0.63 8.48
N LYS A 45 -8.59 -0.05 9.08
CA LYS A 45 -8.77 -1.50 8.92
C LYS A 45 -9.11 -1.88 7.48
N SER A 46 -9.91 -1.06 6.78
CA SER A 46 -10.25 -1.29 5.38
C SER A 46 -9.02 -1.20 4.46
N VAL A 47 -8.12 -0.25 4.71
CA VAL A 47 -6.84 -0.16 3.99
C VAL A 47 -5.96 -1.38 4.26
N LEU A 48 -5.84 -1.81 5.52
CA LEU A 48 -5.10 -3.03 5.85
C LEU A 48 -5.69 -4.27 5.16
N ALA A 49 -7.02 -4.41 5.14
CA ALA A 49 -7.70 -5.50 4.46
C ALA A 49 -7.44 -5.49 2.93
N ASN A 50 -7.38 -4.30 2.32
CA ASN A 50 -6.98 -4.17 0.91
C ASN A 50 -5.57 -4.72 0.67
N PHE A 51 -4.61 -4.46 1.56
CA PHE A 51 -3.25 -5.00 1.39
C PHE A 51 -3.22 -6.53 1.45
N TYR A 52 -3.96 -7.16 2.35
CA TYR A 52 -4.10 -8.63 2.34
C TYR A 52 -4.71 -9.12 1.02
N GLY A 53 -5.74 -8.44 0.52
CA GLY A 53 -6.40 -8.80 -0.74
C GLY A 53 -5.53 -8.63 -2.00
N ARG A 54 -4.41 -7.90 -1.92
CA ARG A 54 -3.46 -7.74 -3.04
C ARG A 54 -2.44 -8.89 -3.12
N ILE A 55 -2.38 -9.76 -2.12
CA ILE A 55 -1.40 -10.84 -2.05
C ILE A 55 -1.96 -12.06 -2.79
N THR A 56 -1.74 -12.08 -4.10
CA THR A 56 -2.19 -13.19 -4.97
C THR A 56 -1.03 -13.60 -5.90
N TRP A 57 0.04 -14.14 -5.32
CA TRP A 57 1.25 -14.53 -6.05
C TRP A 57 1.43 -16.04 -6.08
N GLY A 58 1.73 -16.57 -7.28
CA GLY A 58 1.92 -18.00 -7.49
C GLY A 58 0.62 -18.74 -7.77
N GLN A 59 0.61 -20.03 -7.42
CA GLN A 59 -0.58 -20.88 -7.53
C GLN A 59 -1.60 -20.54 -6.45
N HIS A 60 -2.87 -20.67 -6.78
CA HIS A 60 -3.95 -20.51 -5.82
C HIS A 60 -5.10 -21.46 -6.15
N ILE A 61 -5.85 -21.86 -5.12
CA ILE A 61 -6.88 -22.89 -5.23
C ILE A 61 -8.01 -22.51 -6.20
N ASP A 62 -8.28 -21.20 -6.37
CA ASP A 62 -9.28 -20.71 -7.31
C ASP A 62 -8.86 -20.86 -8.78
N ASP A 63 -7.55 -21.04 -9.06
CA ASP A 63 -7.02 -21.37 -10.39
C ASP A 63 -6.37 -22.76 -10.33
N SER A 64 -7.21 -23.79 -10.35
CA SER A 64 -6.76 -25.19 -10.37
C SER A 64 -5.82 -25.51 -11.54
N TYR A 65 -5.86 -24.74 -12.64
CA TYR A 65 -4.95 -24.93 -13.77
C TYR A 65 -3.52 -24.50 -13.45
N SER A 66 -3.32 -23.56 -12.50
CA SER A 66 -1.98 -23.17 -12.04
C SER A 66 -1.16 -24.34 -11.49
N TYR A 67 -1.81 -25.40 -11.02
CA TYR A 67 -1.16 -26.63 -10.52
C TYR A 67 -0.53 -27.49 -11.62
N THR A 68 -0.97 -27.34 -12.87
CA THR A 68 -0.34 -28.05 -14.01
C THR A 68 0.98 -27.41 -14.43
N ILE A 69 1.23 -26.16 -14.05
CA ILE A 69 2.43 -25.40 -14.42
C ILE A 69 3.68 -25.92 -13.69
N LEU A 70 3.52 -26.36 -12.44
CA LEU A 70 4.61 -26.88 -11.61
C LEU A 70 4.64 -28.41 -11.56
N ASP A 71 3.94 -29.09 -12.48
CA ASP A 71 3.87 -30.56 -12.53
C ASP A 71 3.26 -31.19 -11.27
N GLU A 72 2.41 -30.46 -10.55
CA GLU A 72 1.70 -30.96 -9.36
C GLU A 72 0.35 -31.59 -9.71
N ALA A 73 -0.21 -31.24 -10.87
CA ALA A 73 -1.45 -31.77 -11.42
C ALA A 73 -1.34 -31.96 -12.93
N ALA A 74 -2.26 -32.74 -13.49
CA ALA A 74 -2.39 -32.93 -14.93
C ALA A 74 -3.77 -32.49 -15.41
N LYS A 75 -3.82 -31.82 -16.57
CA LYS A 75 -5.06 -31.47 -17.27
C LYS A 75 -5.82 -32.75 -17.67
N CYS A 76 -7.09 -32.86 -17.28
CA CYS A 76 -7.93 -34.03 -17.56
C CYS A 76 -9.29 -33.70 -18.19
N ASP A 77 -9.53 -32.46 -18.61
CA ASP A 77 -10.80 -31.94 -19.12
C ASP A 77 -11.06 -32.18 -20.62
N SER A 78 -10.69 -33.36 -21.15
CA SER A 78 -10.92 -33.78 -22.54
C SER A 78 -10.36 -32.81 -23.60
N GLY A 79 -9.08 -33.00 -23.93
CA GLY A 79 -8.39 -32.32 -25.02
C GLY A 79 -6.89 -32.17 -24.72
N PRO A 80 -6.03 -32.10 -25.75
CA PRO A 80 -4.60 -31.92 -25.54
C PRO A 80 -4.31 -30.63 -24.77
N ASP A 81 -3.29 -30.64 -23.90
CA ASP A 81 -2.73 -29.41 -23.37
C ASP A 81 -1.91 -28.73 -24.48
N THR A 82 -2.41 -27.61 -25.00
CA THR A 82 -1.80 -26.89 -26.11
C THR A 82 -0.85 -25.80 -25.65
N ARG A 83 -0.34 -25.84 -24.41
CA ARG A 83 0.57 -24.81 -23.90
C ARG A 83 1.91 -24.83 -24.63
N GLN A 84 2.18 -23.76 -25.37
CA GLN A 84 3.40 -23.63 -26.20
C GLN A 84 4.52 -22.81 -25.51
N GLY A 85 4.32 -22.32 -24.28
CA GLY A 85 5.31 -21.52 -23.56
C GLY A 85 4.77 -20.84 -22.31
N PHE A 86 5.68 -20.16 -21.60
CA PHE A 86 5.38 -19.35 -20.41
C PHE A 86 5.93 -17.94 -20.62
N GLU A 87 5.24 -16.94 -20.07
CA GLU A 87 5.75 -15.57 -20.05
C GLU A 87 6.97 -15.47 -19.11
N ASP A 88 7.99 -14.73 -19.51
CA ASP A 88 9.24 -14.53 -18.73
C ASP A 88 9.00 -13.93 -17.34
N ASN A 89 7.88 -13.24 -17.15
CA ASN A 89 7.50 -12.58 -15.92
C ASN A 89 6.36 -13.28 -15.16
N ARG A 90 6.00 -14.52 -15.54
CA ARG A 90 4.96 -15.26 -14.85
C ARG A 90 5.30 -15.38 -13.36
N TRP A 91 4.34 -14.97 -12.52
CA TRP A 91 4.47 -14.93 -11.06
C TRP A 91 5.65 -14.11 -10.52
N ARG A 92 6.27 -13.27 -11.35
CA ARG A 92 7.32 -12.36 -10.89
C ARG A 92 6.72 -11.34 -9.93
N VAL A 93 7.21 -11.32 -8.70
CA VAL A 93 6.88 -10.30 -7.72
C VAL A 93 7.89 -9.17 -7.84
N TYR A 94 7.41 -7.97 -8.17
CA TYR A 94 8.17 -6.72 -8.22
C TYR A 94 7.21 -5.56 -7.93
N ASP A 95 6.65 -5.51 -6.71
CA ASP A 95 5.60 -4.55 -6.35
C ASP A 95 6.13 -3.47 -5.38
N TYR A 96 7.03 -2.62 -5.88
CA TYR A 96 7.51 -1.44 -5.14
C TYR A 96 6.40 -0.40 -4.91
N THR A 97 5.29 -0.48 -5.65
CA THR A 97 4.10 0.33 -5.38
C THR A 97 3.42 -0.13 -4.09
N LEU A 98 3.26 -1.44 -3.87
CA LEU A 98 2.75 -1.97 -2.60
C LEU A 98 3.69 -1.63 -1.44
N LEU A 99 5.01 -1.78 -1.63
CA LEU A 99 6.00 -1.40 -0.61
C LEU A 99 5.85 0.08 -0.21
N ARG A 100 5.73 0.97 -1.20
CA ARG A 100 5.48 2.39 -0.96
C ARG A 100 4.17 2.62 -0.21
N ASN A 101 3.08 1.99 -0.64
CA ASN A 101 1.76 2.15 -0.01
C ASN A 101 1.78 1.66 1.44
N LEU A 102 2.50 0.56 1.72
CA LEU A 102 2.72 0.07 3.08
C LEU A 102 3.51 1.05 3.91
N ASN A 103 4.57 1.67 3.36
CA ASN A 103 5.35 2.69 4.08
C ASN A 103 4.52 3.92 4.42
N GLN A 104 3.70 4.41 3.47
CA GLN A 104 2.77 5.52 3.71
C GLN A 104 1.73 5.16 4.77
N PHE A 105 1.17 3.95 4.69
CA PHE A 105 0.21 3.45 5.68
C PHE A 105 0.85 3.33 7.07
N LEU A 106 2.05 2.78 7.17
CA LEU A 106 2.79 2.67 8.43
C LEU A 106 3.06 4.04 9.06
N LYS A 107 3.42 5.04 8.25
CA LYS A 107 3.57 6.41 8.73
C LYS A 107 2.26 6.92 9.34
N GLY A 108 1.14 6.83 8.61
CA GLY A 108 -0.15 7.30 9.13
C GLY A 108 -0.66 6.51 10.33
N VAL A 109 -0.44 5.20 10.39
CA VAL A 109 -0.77 4.37 11.57
C VAL A 109 0.03 4.79 12.79
N ARG A 110 1.29 5.19 12.64
CA ARG A 110 2.13 5.66 13.76
C ARG A 110 1.75 7.05 14.25
N GLU A 111 1.25 7.90 13.36
CA GLU A 111 0.88 9.29 13.65
C GLU A 111 -0.58 9.44 14.12
N THR A 112 -1.46 8.46 13.86
CA THR A 112 -2.87 8.54 14.26
C THR A 112 -3.06 8.47 15.77
N THR A 113 -4.11 9.14 16.24
CA THR A 113 -4.54 9.18 17.64
C THR A 113 -5.87 8.45 17.89
N VAL A 114 -6.50 7.89 16.85
CA VAL A 114 -7.83 7.26 16.95
C VAL A 114 -7.78 5.79 17.38
N LEU A 115 -6.59 5.20 17.40
CA LEU A 115 -6.35 3.81 17.81
C LEU A 115 -5.76 3.77 19.21
N ASP A 116 -6.16 2.78 20.01
CA ASP A 116 -5.44 2.46 21.24
C ASP A 116 -4.07 1.84 20.91
N SER A 117 -3.11 1.97 21.84
CA SER A 117 -1.73 1.54 21.62
C SER A 117 -1.58 0.06 21.26
N LYS A 118 -2.46 -0.81 21.79
CA LYS A 118 -2.40 -2.25 21.48
C LYS A 118 -2.86 -2.49 20.04
N THR A 119 -4.00 -1.92 19.65
CA THR A 119 -4.52 -2.04 18.28
C THR A 119 -3.58 -1.41 17.26
N GLN A 120 -2.98 -0.25 17.57
CA GLN A 120 -2.00 0.41 16.72
C GLN A 120 -0.79 -0.49 16.45
N LYS A 121 -0.19 -1.06 17.51
CA LYS A 121 0.94 -2.01 17.37
C LYS A 121 0.56 -3.24 16.57
N GLN A 122 -0.64 -3.79 16.77
CA GLN A 122 -1.10 -4.94 16.01
C GLN A 122 -1.21 -4.62 14.51
N ILE A 123 -1.83 -3.49 14.15
CA ILE A 123 -1.96 -3.05 12.75
C ILE A 123 -0.59 -2.78 12.12
N GLU A 124 0.31 -2.14 12.87
CA GLU A 124 1.70 -1.95 12.43
C GLU A 124 2.41 -3.28 12.20
N GLY A 125 2.25 -4.24 13.12
CA GLY A 125 2.81 -5.59 12.98
C GLY A 125 2.31 -6.26 11.71
N GLU A 126 1.00 -6.26 11.46
CA GLU A 126 0.42 -6.88 10.26
C GLU A 126 0.92 -6.21 8.97
N ALA A 127 0.99 -4.88 8.91
CA ALA A 127 1.50 -4.17 7.73
C ALA A 127 3.00 -4.44 7.49
N ARG A 128 3.82 -4.49 8.55
CA ARG A 128 5.24 -4.86 8.45
C ARG A 128 5.42 -6.32 8.05
N PHE A 129 4.57 -7.22 8.52
CA PHE A 129 4.56 -8.63 8.09
C PHE A 129 4.27 -8.73 6.59
N ILE A 130 3.23 -8.03 6.09
CA ILE A 130 2.94 -8.00 4.65
C ILE A 130 4.15 -7.46 3.87
N ARG A 131 4.79 -6.39 4.36
CA ARG A 131 6.00 -5.83 3.72
C ARG A 131 7.14 -6.87 3.65
N ALA A 132 7.41 -7.57 4.75
CA ALA A 132 8.39 -8.65 4.80
C ALA A 132 8.02 -9.81 3.84
N TRP A 133 6.74 -10.15 3.75
CA TRP A 133 6.23 -11.16 2.82
C TRP A 133 6.40 -10.76 1.36
N VAL A 134 6.21 -9.48 1.01
CA VAL A 134 6.50 -8.97 -0.34
C VAL A 134 7.99 -9.16 -0.66
N TYR A 135 8.87 -8.74 0.25
CA TYR A 135 10.32 -8.91 0.08
C TYR A 135 10.73 -10.37 -0.07
N PHE A 136 10.17 -11.27 0.73
CA PHE A 136 10.41 -12.71 0.62
C PHE A 136 10.05 -13.24 -0.76
N ASN A 137 8.89 -12.85 -1.30
CA ASN A 137 8.46 -13.28 -2.62
C ASN A 137 9.28 -12.65 -3.77
N MET A 138 9.86 -11.47 -3.56
CA MET A 138 10.85 -10.93 -4.50
C MET A 138 12.16 -11.72 -4.43
N ALA A 139 12.65 -12.01 -3.22
CA ALA A 139 13.92 -12.70 -3.01
C ALA A 139 13.96 -14.10 -3.64
N ARG A 140 12.89 -14.90 -3.46
CA ARG A 140 12.81 -16.25 -4.04
C ARG A 140 12.86 -16.31 -5.56
N GLY A 141 12.46 -15.23 -6.25
CA GLY A 141 12.38 -15.18 -7.72
C GLY A 141 13.52 -14.39 -8.36
N MET A 142 14.10 -13.43 -7.65
CA MET A 142 15.04 -12.46 -8.20
C MET A 142 16.35 -12.33 -7.41
N GLY A 143 16.47 -12.97 -6.25
CA GLY A 143 17.59 -12.79 -5.31
C GLY A 143 17.53 -11.43 -4.62
N GLY A 144 18.69 -10.86 -4.30
CA GLY A 144 18.77 -9.57 -3.60
C GLY A 144 18.13 -8.39 -4.37
N MET A 145 17.36 -7.56 -3.67
CA MET A 145 16.59 -6.44 -4.23
C MET A 145 16.75 -5.17 -3.38
N PRO A 146 16.45 -3.96 -3.91
CA PRO A 146 16.53 -2.73 -3.13
C PRO A 146 15.66 -2.75 -1.86
N ILE A 147 16.30 -2.58 -0.70
CA ILE A 147 15.61 -2.54 0.61
C ILE A 147 15.34 -1.08 0.96
N VAL A 148 14.06 -0.70 0.96
CA VAL A 148 13.60 0.70 1.11
C VAL A 148 13.30 1.03 2.57
N LYS A 149 13.00 0.03 3.41
CA LYS A 149 12.60 0.21 4.81
C LYS A 149 11.41 1.16 4.91
N ASP A 150 11.46 2.17 5.78
CA ASP A 150 10.39 3.14 6.01
C ASP A 150 10.48 4.37 5.09
N GLU A 151 11.42 4.40 4.14
CA GLU A 151 11.59 5.55 3.23
C GLU A 151 10.38 5.69 2.28
N ILE A 152 9.91 6.93 2.12
CA ILE A 152 8.82 7.30 1.22
C ILE A 152 9.38 8.30 0.21
N PHE A 153 9.85 7.80 -0.93
CA PHE A 153 10.43 8.63 -1.99
C PHE A 153 9.42 9.60 -2.59
N GLU A 154 9.76 10.88 -2.72
CA GLU A 154 8.93 11.87 -3.42
C GLU A 154 9.69 12.40 -4.63
N TYR A 155 8.97 12.59 -5.74
CA TYR A 155 9.50 13.28 -6.89
C TYR A 155 9.19 14.77 -6.80
N LYS A 156 10.21 15.61 -6.95
CA LYS A 156 10.08 17.06 -7.06
C LYS A 156 10.69 17.50 -8.41
N PRO A 157 9.99 18.30 -9.22
CA PRO A 157 10.56 18.81 -10.47
C PRO A 157 11.92 19.48 -10.24
N GLY A 158 12.93 19.09 -11.02
CA GLY A 158 14.30 19.61 -10.90
C GLY A 158 15.16 18.97 -9.80
N MET A 159 14.66 17.96 -9.09
CA MET A 159 15.49 17.20 -8.15
C MET A 159 16.53 16.32 -8.87
N ASP A 160 17.63 16.05 -8.17
CA ASP A 160 18.58 15.02 -8.60
C ASP A 160 17.96 13.62 -8.44
N ILE A 161 17.75 12.94 -9.57
CA ILE A 161 17.15 11.60 -9.62
C ILE A 161 18.07 10.50 -9.10
N THR A 162 19.38 10.76 -8.97
CA THR A 162 20.34 9.75 -8.47
C THR A 162 20.03 9.39 -7.01
N ALA A 163 19.44 10.31 -6.25
CA ALA A 163 18.96 10.04 -4.89
C ALA A 163 17.81 9.01 -4.82
N LEU A 164 17.13 8.75 -5.94
CA LEU A 164 16.08 7.73 -6.06
C LEU A 164 16.62 6.37 -6.52
N GLN A 165 17.90 6.29 -6.89
CA GLN A 165 18.53 5.06 -7.36
C GLN A 165 19.08 4.27 -6.19
N TYR A 166 18.29 3.32 -5.69
CA TYR A 166 18.74 2.39 -4.66
C TYR A 166 19.38 1.14 -5.28
N PRO A 167 20.61 0.77 -4.87
CA PRO A 167 21.25 -0.44 -5.35
C PRO A 167 20.51 -1.68 -4.84
N ARG A 168 20.65 -2.78 -5.60
CA ARG A 168 20.22 -4.10 -5.12
C ARG A 168 21.07 -4.51 -3.93
N SER A 169 20.44 -5.05 -2.90
CA SER A 169 21.13 -5.79 -1.85
C SER A 169 21.62 -7.14 -2.39
N THR A 170 22.44 -7.84 -1.62
CA THR A 170 22.68 -9.27 -1.79
C THR A 170 21.45 -10.08 -1.39
N GLU A 171 21.39 -11.34 -1.82
CA GLU A 171 20.30 -12.24 -1.41
C GLU A 171 20.32 -12.51 0.11
N ALA A 172 21.50 -12.60 0.73
CA ALA A 172 21.60 -12.77 2.18
C ALA A 172 21.03 -11.56 2.94
N GLU A 173 21.38 -10.34 2.54
CA GLU A 173 20.94 -9.11 3.21
C GLU A 173 19.41 -8.92 3.16
N ILE A 174 18.74 -9.31 2.08
CA ILE A 174 17.28 -9.23 2.01
C ILE A 174 16.61 -10.25 2.95
N TYR A 175 17.16 -11.47 3.08
CA TYR A 175 16.67 -12.44 4.07
C TYR A 175 16.92 -11.97 5.50
N ASP A 176 18.11 -11.43 5.79
CA ASP A 176 18.42 -10.84 7.10
C ASP A 176 17.43 -9.72 7.46
N TYR A 177 17.09 -8.86 6.49
CA TYR A 177 16.08 -7.82 6.68
C TYR A 177 14.69 -8.42 6.98
N ILE A 178 14.22 -9.38 6.18
CA ILE A 178 12.92 -10.06 6.39
C ILE A 178 12.84 -10.67 7.79
N ILE A 179 13.88 -11.41 8.20
CA ILE A 179 13.95 -12.04 9.52
C ILE A 179 13.90 -10.98 10.61
N SER A 180 14.69 -9.91 10.46
CA SER A 180 14.71 -8.82 11.45
C SER A 180 13.37 -8.10 11.60
N GLU A 181 12.63 -7.91 10.49
CA GLU A 181 11.29 -7.33 10.52
C GLU A 181 10.32 -8.24 11.27
N CYS A 182 10.28 -9.53 10.94
CA CYS A 182 9.42 -10.52 11.58
C CYS A 182 9.72 -10.68 13.08
N GLU A 183 11.01 -10.74 13.46
CA GLU A 183 11.43 -10.84 14.86
C GLU A 183 11.01 -9.62 15.68
N ALA A 184 11.07 -8.43 15.08
CA ALA A 184 10.67 -7.19 15.75
C ALA A 184 9.16 -7.08 15.98
N ILE A 185 8.32 -7.75 15.19
CA ILE A 185 6.85 -7.63 15.24
C ILE A 185 6.14 -8.84 15.81
N LYS A 186 6.81 -9.98 16.03
CA LYS A 186 6.15 -11.22 16.46
C LYS A 186 5.30 -11.06 17.73
N ASP A 187 5.72 -10.19 18.64
CA ASP A 187 5.00 -9.92 19.90
C ASP A 187 3.95 -8.78 19.77
N PHE A 188 3.82 -8.19 18.58
CA PHE A 188 2.73 -7.25 18.27
C PHE A 188 1.50 -7.98 17.75
N LEU A 189 1.68 -9.18 17.19
CA LEU A 189 0.62 -9.98 16.58
C LEU A 189 -0.14 -10.82 17.62
N PRO A 190 -1.43 -11.08 17.40
CA PRO A 190 -2.21 -11.95 18.28
C PRO A 190 -1.73 -13.41 18.19
N VAL A 191 -1.87 -14.12 19.31
CA VAL A 191 -1.59 -15.57 19.39
C VAL A 191 -2.72 -16.37 18.77
N ASP A 192 -3.96 -15.96 19.03
CA ASP A 192 -5.15 -16.66 18.54
C ASP A 192 -5.47 -16.25 17.10
N PRO A 193 -5.91 -17.21 16.25
CA PRO A 193 -6.28 -16.92 14.87
C PRO A 193 -7.51 -16.02 14.81
N SER A 194 -7.55 -15.18 13.78
CA SER A 194 -8.76 -14.46 13.43
C SER A 194 -9.85 -15.41 12.92
N ILE A 195 -11.06 -14.89 12.72
CA ILE A 195 -12.10 -15.60 11.96
C ILE A 195 -11.48 -16.03 10.61
N ASN A 196 -11.70 -17.30 10.25
CA ASN A 196 -11.15 -17.97 9.06
C ASN A 196 -9.62 -17.98 8.95
N ALA A 197 -8.87 -17.69 10.03
CA ALA A 197 -7.42 -17.55 10.02
C ALA A 197 -6.88 -16.61 8.92
N ALA A 198 -7.66 -15.58 8.58
CA ALA A 198 -7.40 -14.69 7.45
C ALA A 198 -6.34 -13.60 7.72
N ARG A 199 -5.82 -13.47 8.94
CA ARG A 199 -4.86 -12.42 9.34
C ARG A 199 -3.64 -13.04 9.99
N ALA A 200 -2.50 -12.38 9.81
CA ALA A 200 -1.24 -12.80 10.40
C ALA A 200 -1.32 -12.88 11.93
N THR A 201 -0.82 -13.99 12.47
CA THR A 201 -0.67 -14.24 13.90
C THR A 201 0.81 -14.28 14.28
N LYS A 202 1.08 -14.42 15.57
CA LYS A 202 2.43 -14.71 16.07
C LYS A 202 3.03 -15.99 15.47
N TRP A 203 2.17 -16.95 15.11
CA TRP A 203 2.51 -18.24 14.51
C TRP A 203 2.38 -18.22 13.00
#